data_AF-A0A7W1HBC8-F1
#
_entry.id   AF-A0A7W1HBC8-F1
#
_cell.length_a   1.000
_cell.length_b   1.000
_cell.length_c   1.000
_cell.angle_alpha   90.00
_cell.angle_beta   90.00
_cell.angle_gamma   90.00
#
_symmetry.space_group_name_H-M   'P 1'
#
loop_
_entity.id
_entity.type
_entity.pdbx_description
1 polymer ?
#
loop_
_entity_poly.entity_id
_entity_poly.type
_entity_poly.pdbx_seq_one_letter_code
_entity_poly.pdbx_strand_id
1 'polypeptide(L)' 'MRDVAVTADPLVAWRDRFPILEATTYLISNSLGAMPADAAGALAEYARTWATRGVRAWEEGWWESAVETGDRIALLL' A
#
# COMPACT_ATOMS: atom_id res chain seq x y z
N MET A 1 18.43 6.52 36.43
CA MET A 1 17.58 5.82 35.45
C MET A 1 16.35 6.69 35.26
N ARG A 2 16.21 7.38 34.13
CA ARG A 2 15.05 8.26 33.89
C ARG A 2 13.94 7.40 33.30
N ASP A 3 12.80 7.32 33.98
CA ASP A 3 11.56 6.80 33.42
C ASP A 3 11.16 7.69 32.24
N VAL A 4 11.29 7.17 31.02
CA VAL A 4 10.67 7.75 29.84
C VAL A 4 9.25 7.24 29.82
N ALA A 5 8.29 8.11 30.14
CA ALA A 5 6.89 7.84 29.88
C ALA A 5 6.71 7.74 28.35
N VAL A 6 6.51 6.52 27.85
CA VAL A 6 6.17 6.28 26.44
C VAL A 6 4.71 6.67 26.26
N THR A 7 4.47 7.86 25.70
CA THR A 7 3.16 8.19 25.12
C THR A 7 2.84 7.17 24.03
N ALA A 8 1.60 6.68 24.00
CA ALA A 8 1.15 5.75 22.97
C ALA A 8 1.33 6.42 21.59
N ASP A 9 2.17 5.81 20.75
CA ASP A 9 2.43 6.32 19.40
C ASP A 9 1.21 6.01 18.51
N PRO A 10 0.49 7.03 18.02
CA PRO A 10 -0.68 6.82 17.18
C PRO A 10 -0.35 6.10 15.87
N LEU A 11 0.92 6.08 15.44
CA LEU A 11 1.34 5.40 14.23
C LEU A 11 1.39 3.88 14.36
N VAL A 12 1.42 3.35 15.60
CA VAL A 12 1.41 1.89 15.85
C VAL A 12 0.17 1.22 15.24
N ALA A 13 -0.95 1.94 15.17
CA ALA A 13 -2.19 1.43 14.56
C ALA A 13 -2.04 1.06 13.07
N TRP A 14 -1.03 1.59 12.36
CA TRP A 14 -0.79 1.25 10.95
C TRP A 14 -0.11 -0.10 10.76
N ARG A 15 0.47 -0.71 11.80
CA ARG A 15 1.21 -1.99 11.68
C ARG A 15 0.33 -3.12 11.14
N ASP A 16 -0.92 -3.18 11.57
CA ASP A 16 -1.88 -4.22 11.18
C ASP A 16 -2.24 -4.16 9.68
N ARG A 17 -1.91 -3.06 9.01
CA ARG A 17 -2.08 -2.92 7.55
C ARG A 17 -1.01 -3.68 6.76
N PHE A 18 0.01 -4.24 7.43
CA PHE A 18 1.14 -4.95 6.82
C PHE A 18 1.32 -6.32 7.48
N PRO A 19 0.67 -7.38 6.98
CA PRO A 19 0.56 -8.67 7.66
C PRO A 19 1.90 -9.34 8.04
N ILE A 20 2.95 -9.13 7.25
CA ILE A 20 4.28 -9.69 7.54
C ILE A 20 4.85 -9.21 8.89
N LEU A 21 4.41 -8.05 9.39
CA LEU A 21 4.89 -7.44 10.63
C LEU A 21 4.37 -8.14 11.89
N GLU A 22 3.35 -9.01 11.76
CA GLU A 22 2.85 -9.85 12.87
C GLU A 22 3.79 -11.05 13.12
N ALA A 23 4.39 -11.59 12.06
CA ALA A 23 5.20 -12.80 12.13
C ALA A 23 6.72 -12.53 12.06
N THR A 24 7.13 -11.34 11.59
CA THR A 24 8.54 -11.06 11.29
C THR A 24 8.96 -9.67 11.76
N THR A 25 10.13 -9.61 12.42
CA THR A 25 10.86 -8.35 12.61
C THR A 25 11.52 -7.92 11.29
N TYR A 26 10.75 -7.23 10.44
CA TYR A 26 11.13 -6.90 9.07
C TYR A 26 11.99 -5.62 8.98
N LEU A 27 13.32 -5.77 9.09
CA LEU A 27 14.30 -4.67 9.16
C LEU A 27 14.95 -4.32 7.80
N ILE A 28 14.25 -4.55 6.68
CA ILE A 28 14.79 -4.33 5.32
C ILE A 28 13.82 -3.55 4.40
N SER A 29 12.89 -2.81 5.00
CA SER A 29 11.88 -2.00 4.27
C SER A 29 12.48 -0.94 3.33
N ASN A 30 13.74 -0.53 3.56
CA ASN A 30 14.45 0.40 2.69
C ASN A 30 14.86 -0.22 1.34
N SER A 31 14.90 -1.55 1.24
CA SER A 31 15.10 -2.25 -0.03
C SER A 31 13.77 -2.60 -0.68
N LEU A 32 12.86 -3.20 0.09
CA LEU A 32 11.51 -3.55 -0.36
C LEU A 32 10.54 -3.37 0.79
N GLY A 33 9.59 -2.44 0.66
CA GLY A 33 8.57 -2.19 1.67
C GLY A 33 7.71 -3.43 1.95
N ALA A 34 7.25 -3.57 3.20
CA ALA A 34 6.27 -4.58 3.54
C ALA A 34 5.01 -4.40 2.67
N MET A 35 4.47 -5.50 2.15
CA MET A 35 3.27 -5.45 1.31
C MET A 35 2.05 -5.02 2.14
N PRO A 36 1.30 -3.98 1.73
CA PRO A 36 0.02 -3.65 2.35
C PRO A 36 -1.01 -4.77 2.15
N ALA A 37 -1.87 -5.01 3.15
CA ALA A 37 -2.91 -6.04 3.09
C ALA A 37 -3.82 -5.92 1.86
N ASP A 38 -4.17 -4.69 1.47
CA ASP A 38 -5.11 -4.42 0.37
C ASP A 38 -4.49 -4.69 -1.02
N ALA A 39 -3.16 -4.77 -1.13
CA ALA A 39 -2.49 -4.89 -2.42
C ALA A 39 -2.85 -6.19 -3.16
N ALA A 40 -3.08 -7.29 -2.43
CA ALA A 40 -3.51 -8.55 -3.02
C ALA A 40 -4.89 -8.42 -3.69
N GLY A 41 -5.81 -7.69 -3.04
CA GLY A 41 -7.13 -7.40 -3.58
C GLY A 41 -7.09 -6.55 -4.85
N ALA A 42 -6.25 -5.51 -4.84
CA ALA A 42 -6.06 -4.63 -6.00
C ALA A 42 -5.48 -5.39 -7.21
N LEU A 43 -4.49 -6.27 -6.99
CA LEU A 43 -3.92 -7.10 -8.05
C LEU A 43 -4.94 -8.10 -8.61
N ALA A 44 -5.75 -8.71 -7.75
CA ALA A 44 -6.80 -9.62 -8.18
C ALA A 44 -7.87 -8.89 -9.01
N GLU A 45 -8.24 -7.67 -8.64
CA GLU A 45 -9.16 -6.84 -9.44
C GLU A 45 -8.54 -6.48 -10.79
N TYR A 46 -7.30 -5.99 -10.81
CA TYR A 46 -6.59 -5.70 -12.05
C TYR A 46 -6.61 -6.89 -13.03
N ALA A 47 -6.32 -8.09 -12.54
CA ALA A 47 -6.36 -9.30 -13.35
C ALA A 47 -7.78 -9.62 -13.86
N ARG A 48 -8.82 -9.46 -13.02
CA ARG A 48 -10.21 -9.65 -13.43
C ARG A 48 -10.64 -8.63 -14.49
N THR A 49 -10.31 -7.35 -14.30
CA THR A 49 -10.62 -6.28 -15.26
C THR A 49 -9.97 -6.60 -16.60
N TRP A 50 -8.70 -7.02 -16.59
CA TRP A 50 -8.03 -7.40 -17.82
C TRP A 50 -8.70 -8.58 -18.52
N ALA A 51 -8.98 -9.66 -17.78
CA ALA A 51 -9.58 -10.88 -18.31
C ALA A 51 -10.99 -10.64 -18.89
N THR A 52 -11.75 -9.70 -18.33
CA THR A 52 -13.16 -9.48 -18.70
C THR A 52 -13.37 -8.32 -19.66
N ARG A 53 -12.55 -7.26 -19.60
CA ARG A 53 -12.68 -6.05 -20.42
C ARG A 53 -11.69 -5.98 -21.56
N GLY A 54 -10.51 -6.61 -21.41
CA GLY A 54 -9.44 -6.55 -22.40
C GLY A 54 -8.98 -5.11 -22.64
N VAL A 55 -8.85 -4.73 -23.91
CA VAL A 55 -8.39 -3.37 -24.30
C VAL A 55 -9.29 -2.26 -23.77
N ARG A 56 -10.58 -2.52 -23.54
CA ARG A 56 -11.52 -1.52 -22.99
C ARG A 56 -11.14 -1.05 -21.58
N ALA A 57 -10.37 -1.82 -20.82
CA ALA A 57 -9.89 -1.39 -19.51
C ALA A 57 -9.10 -0.06 -19.56
N TRP A 58 -8.47 0.26 -20.71
CA TRP A 58 -7.75 1.51 -20.91
C TRP A 58 -8.63 2.75 -20.79
N GLU A 59 -9.74 2.80 -21.53
CA GLU A 59 -10.68 3.92 -21.51
C GLU A 59 -11.62 3.90 -20.30
N GLU A 60 -11.67 2.77 -19.58
CA GLU A 60 -12.52 2.56 -18.40
C GLU A 60 -11.80 2.86 -17.07
N GLY A 61 -10.69 3.59 -17.11
CA GLY A 61 -10.05 4.12 -15.90
C GLY A 61 -8.57 3.80 -15.74
N TRP A 62 -8.00 2.85 -16.50
CA TRP A 62 -6.55 2.57 -16.39
C TRP A 62 -5.71 3.74 -16.89
N TRP A 63 -6.18 4.47 -17.90
CA TRP A 63 -5.50 5.67 -18.38
C TRP A 63 -5.41 6.74 -17.29
N GLU A 64 -6.52 7.00 -16.59
CA GLU A 64 -6.63 7.98 -15.51
C GLU A 64 -5.87 7.55 -14.26
N SER A 65 -5.81 6.25 -13.97
CA SER A 65 -5.18 5.70 -12.76
C SER A 65 -3.72 6.14 -12.58
N ALA A 66 -2.96 6.26 -13.68
CA ALA A 66 -1.57 6.71 -13.63
C ALA A 66 -1.47 8.19 -13.21
N VAL A 67 -2.37 9.03 -13.72
CA VAL A 67 -2.43 10.47 -13.39
C VAL A 67 -2.84 10.64 -11.92
N GLU A 68 -3.91 9.97 -11.49
CA GLU A 68 -4.38 10.04 -10.10
C GLU A 68 -3.31 9.58 -9.08
N THR A 69 -2.54 8.55 -9.45
CA THR A 69 -1.42 8.09 -8.62
C THR A 69 -0.33 9.14 -8.55
N GLY A 70 0.02 9.76 -9.68
CA GLY A 70 0.96 10.87 -9.74
C GLY A 70 0.54 12.05 -8.85
N ASP A 71 -0.73 12.45 -8.93
CA ASP A 71 -1.29 13.56 -8.14
C ASP A 71 -1.20 13.29 -6.64
N ARG A 72 -1.43 12.04 -6.20
CA ARG A 72 -1.29 11.65 -4.79
C ARG A 72 0.16 11.70 -4.32
N ILE A 73 1.10 11.26 -5.15
CA ILE A 73 2.53 11.27 -4.83
C ILE A 73 3.06 12.71 -4.79
N ALA A 74 2.58 13.58 -5.67
CA ALA A 74 2.99 14.98 -5.75
C ALA A 74 2.79 15.75 -4.42
N LEU A 75 1.84 15.33 -3.59
CA LEU A 75 1.61 15.91 -2.25
C LEU A 75 2.73 15.63 -1.24
N LEU A 76 3.65 14.71 -1.54
CA LEU A 76 4.76 14.31 -0.68
C LEU A 76 6.10 14.99 -1.06
N LEU A 77 6.12 15.76 -2.15
CA LEU A 77 7.29 16.47 -2.69
C LEU A 77 7.23 17.97 -2.36
#